data_AF-A0A1H4V4Z7-F1
#
_entry.id   AF-A0A1H4V4Z7-F1
#
_cell.length_a   1.000
_cell.length_b   1.000
_cell.length_c   1.000
_cell.angle_alpha   90.00
_cell.angle_beta   90.00
_cell.angle_gamma   90.00
#
_symmetry.space_group_name_H-M   'P 1'
#
loop_
_entity.id
_entity.type
_entity.pdbx_description
1 polymer ?
#
loop_
_entity_poly.entity_id
_entity_poly.type
_entity_poly.pdbx_seq_one_letter_code
_entity_poly.pdbx_strand_id
1 'polypeptide(L)' 'MHALSLESNSIEWTGTFHLAVAFVAQDLLRDGAGVRVLVRTEAEGELDGSLTTADTTHLVIAGRRVKIADNITGFYVD' A
#
# COMPACT_ATOMS: atom_id res chain seq x y z
N MET A 1 1.82 -4.79 -16.55
CA MET A 1 3.09 -4.16 -16.13
C MET A 1 2.68 -2.99 -15.27
N HIS A 2 2.96 -3.05 -13.97
CA HIS A 2 2.58 -2.00 -13.03
C HIS A 2 3.43 -0.75 -13.27
N ALA A 3 2.84 0.43 -13.17
CA ALA A 3 3.53 1.72 -13.23
C ALA A 3 4.49 1.89 -12.04
N LEU A 4 4.13 1.34 -10.88
CA LEU A 4 4.99 1.32 -9.68
C LEU A 4 4.82 -0.02 -8.94
N SER A 5 5.93 -0.57 -8.45
CA SER A 5 5.96 -1.83 -7.71
C SER A 5 6.93 -1.74 -6.54
N LEU A 6 6.42 -1.91 -5.33
CA LEU A 6 7.21 -2.01 -4.09
C LEU A 6 6.99 -3.40 -3.50
N GLU A 7 8.06 -4.17 -3.34
CA GLU A 7 8.02 -5.50 -2.75
C GLU A 7 9.03 -5.58 -1.60
N SER A 8 8.67 -6.28 -0.53
CA SER A 8 9.57 -6.59 0.59
C SER A 8 9.79 -8.09 0.67
N ASN A 9 11.04 -8.50 0.85
CA ASN A 9 11.43 -9.89 1.12
C ASN A 9 11.28 -10.29 2.60
N SER A 10 10.50 -9.53 3.37
CA SER A 10 10.12 -9.70 4.79
C SER A 10 11.24 -9.80 5.83
N ILE A 11 12.51 -9.98 5.44
CA ILE A 11 13.61 -10.28 6.38
C ILE A 11 14.42 -9.03 6.77
N GLU A 12 14.58 -8.03 5.90
CA GLU A 12 15.51 -6.91 6.15
C GLU A 12 14.85 -5.52 6.22
N TRP A 13 13.56 -5.39 5.83
CA TRP A 13 12.94 -4.09 5.53
C TRP A 13 11.71 -3.72 6.37
N THR A 14 11.35 -4.49 7.39
CA THR A 14 10.11 -4.31 8.17
C THR A 14 9.95 -2.89 8.75
N GLY A 15 11.05 -2.25 9.17
CA GLY A 15 11.02 -0.89 9.74
C GLY A 15 10.90 0.27 8.75
N THR A 16 11.42 0.15 7.52
CA THR A 16 11.46 1.26 6.54
C THR A 16 10.47 1.07 5.40
N PHE A 17 10.07 -0.17 5.11
CA PHE A 17 9.15 -0.49 4.02
C PHE A 17 7.76 0.12 4.24
N HIS A 18 7.23 0.01 5.45
CA HIS A 18 5.92 0.56 5.76
C HIS A 18 5.89 2.10 5.56
N LEU A 19 6.96 2.80 5.92
CA LEU A 19 7.07 4.25 5.68
C LEU A 19 7.11 4.56 4.18
N ALA A 20 7.87 3.80 3.39
CA ALA A 20 7.92 3.98 1.94
C ALA A 20 6.54 3.79 1.29
N VAL A 21 5.82 2.73 1.67
CA VAL A 21 4.44 2.48 1.21
C VAL A 21 3.51 3.64 1.60
N ALA A 22 3.59 4.12 2.84
CA ALA A 22 2.77 5.23 3.30
C ALA A 22 3.02 6.53 2.52
N PHE A 23 4.30 6.90 2.31
CA PHE A 23 4.65 8.11 1.58
C PHE A 23 4.25 8.05 0.11
N VAL A 24 4.47 6.90 -0.55
CA VAL A 24 4.05 6.72 -1.95
C VAL A 24 2.52 6.78 -2.05
N ALA A 25 1.80 6.10 -1.15
CA ALA A 25 0.34 6.13 -1.14
C ALA A 25 -0.23 7.55 -0.89
N GLN A 26 0.42 8.35 -0.04
CA GLN A 26 0.04 9.75 0.19
C GLN A 26 0.31 10.63 -1.04
N ASP A 27 1.44 10.43 -1.70
CA ASP A 27 1.79 11.19 -2.91
C ASP A 27 0.82 10.89 -4.05
N LEU A 28 0.46 9.62 -4.24
CA LEU A 28 -0.53 9.18 -5.25
C LEU A 28 -1.91 9.81 -5.03
N LEU A 29 -2.31 10.01 -3.77
CA LEU A 29 -3.60 10.61 -3.43
C LEU A 29 -3.58 12.14 -3.42
N ARG A 30 -2.41 12.76 -3.55
CA ARG A 30 -2.26 14.22 -3.53
C ARG A 30 -3.01 14.89 -4.69
N ASP A 31 -3.14 14.19 -5.81
CA ASP A 31 -3.88 14.63 -6.99
C ASP A 31 -5.41 14.50 -6.83
N GLY A 32 -5.89 13.97 -5.69
CA GLY A 32 -7.30 13.95 -5.30
C GLY A 32 -8.16 12.90 -6.01
N ALA A 33 -7.61 12.15 -6.96
CA ALA A 33 -8.26 11.02 -7.59
C ALA A 33 -7.92 9.71 -6.86
N GLY A 34 -8.90 8.81 -6.72
CA GLY A 34 -8.62 7.47 -6.24
C GLY A 34 -7.73 6.72 -7.24
N VAL A 35 -6.68 6.07 -6.75
CA VAL A 35 -5.69 5.37 -7.59
C VAL A 35 -5.92 3.88 -7.47
N ARG A 36 -5.91 3.14 -8.59
CA ARG A 36 -6.05 1.68 -8.54
C ARG A 36 -4.75 1.06 -8.06
N VAL A 37 -4.86 0.24 -7.03
CA VAL A 37 -3.73 -0.44 -6.42
C VAL A 37 -4.04 -1.91 -6.17
N LEU A 38 -2.99 -2.72 -6.22
CA LEU A 38 -2.97 -4.05 -5.66
C LEU A 38 -2.07 -4.00 -4.42
N VAL A 39 -2.54 -4.52 -3.30
CA VAL A 39 -1.75 -4.61 -2.07
C VAL A 39 -1.72 -6.06 -1.60
N ARG A 40 -0.52 -6.58 -1.39
CA ARG A 40 -0.28 -7.90 -0.81
C ARG A 40 -0.09 -7.76 0.68
N THR A 41 -0.81 -8.59 1.42
CA THR A 41 -0.73 -8.63 2.86
C THR A 41 -0.50 -10.02 3.43
N GLU A 42 0.20 -10.10 4.57
CA GLU A 42 0.39 -11.37 5.28
C GLU A 42 -0.92 -11.90 5.88
N ALA A 43 -1.77 -10.99 6.39
CA ALA A 43 -2.99 -11.34 7.09
C ALA A 43 -4.20 -11.61 6.18
N GLU A 44 -4.36 -10.83 5.11
CA GLU A 44 -5.56 -10.86 4.26
C GLU A 44 -5.29 -11.38 2.83
N GLY A 45 -4.02 -11.65 2.46
CA GLY A 45 -3.65 -12.00 1.09
C GLY A 45 -3.67 -10.78 0.16
N GLU A 46 -4.14 -10.96 -1.07
CA GLU A 46 -4.17 -9.90 -2.09
C GLU A 46 -5.45 -9.05 -2.00
N LEU A 47 -5.29 -7.73 -1.99
CA LEU A 47 -6.34 -6.72 -2.01
C LEU A 47 -6.21 -5.86 -3.28
N ASP A 48 -7.11 -6.03 -4.24
CA ASP A 48 -7.23 -5.17 -5.43
C ASP A 48 -8.36 -4.16 -5.23
N GLY A 49 -8.07 -2.88 -5.45
CA GLY A 49 -9.11 -1.87 -5.47
C GLY A 49 -8.61 -0.44 -5.62
N SER A 50 -9.54 0.50 -5.48
CA SER A 50 -9.21 1.93 -5.45
C SER A 50 -8.70 2.31 -4.07
N LEU A 51 -7.47 2.82 -4.00
CA LEU A 51 -6.92 3.54 -2.87
C LEU A 51 -7.61 4.91 -2.79
N THR A 52 -8.24 5.20 -1.66
CA THR A 52 -8.96 6.47 -1.45
C THR A 52 -8.42 7.26 -0.26
N THR A 53 -7.66 6.63 0.63
CA THR A 53 -7.09 7.29 1.81
C THR A 53 -5.78 6.61 2.18
N ALA A 54 -4.77 7.40 2.55
CA ALA A 54 -3.50 6.91 3.05
C ALA A 54 -2.99 7.84 4.16
N ASP A 55 -2.62 7.23 5.29
CA ASP A 55 -1.87 7.87 6.36
C ASP A 55 -0.60 7.07 6.67
N THR A 56 0.21 7.50 7.64
CA THR A 56 1.47 6.82 7.99
C THR A 56 1.30 5.41 8.57
N THR A 57 0.07 5.04 8.92
CA THR A 57 -0.28 3.82 9.64
C THR A 57 -1.34 2.97 8.93
N HIS A 58 -2.18 3.57 8.08
CA HIS A 58 -3.31 2.91 7.42
C HIS A 58 -3.48 3.32 5.95
N LEU A 59 -3.95 2.37 5.14
CA LEU A 59 -4.49 2.58 3.80
C LEU A 59 -5.99 2.26 3.81
N VAL A 60 -6.76 2.91 2.94
CA VAL A 60 -8.15 2.53 2.64
C VAL A 60 -8.25 2.13 1.18
N ILE A 61 -8.49 0.84 0.94
CA ILE A 61 -8.52 0.22 -0.39
C ILE A 61 -9.87 -0.47 -0.56
N ALA A 62 -10.61 -0.14 -1.61
CA ALA A 62 -11.98 -0.65 -1.82
C ALA A 62 -12.89 -0.46 -0.58
N GLY A 63 -12.70 0.62 0.18
CA GLY A 63 -13.44 0.90 1.42
C GLY A 63 -12.98 0.11 2.65
N ARG A 64 -11.96 -0.75 2.53
CA ARG A 64 -11.38 -1.52 3.64
C ARG A 64 -10.14 -0.83 4.20
N ARG A 65 -10.06 -0.71 5.53
CA ARG A 65 -8.92 -0.12 6.24
C ARG A 65 -7.85 -1.19 6.53
N VAL A 66 -6.64 -0.99 6.02
CA VAL A 66 -5.49 -1.90 6.13
C VAL A 66 -4.39 -1.22 6.93
N LYS A 67 -3.86 -1.87 7.98
CA LYS A 67 -2.72 -1.35 8.76
C LYS A 67 -1.39 -1.65 8.06
N ILE A 68 -0.56 -0.64 7.84
CA ILE A 68 0.67 -0.73 7.01
C ILE A 68 1.80 -1.49 7.73
N ALA A 69 2.05 -1.15 9.00
CA ALA A 69 3.27 -1.52 9.73
C ALA A 69 3.58 -3.02 9.81
N ASP A 70 2.55 -3.87 9.81
CA ASP A 70 2.72 -5.31 10.05
C ASP A 70 2.10 -6.19 8.96
N ASN A 71 1.32 -5.59 8.04
CA ASN A 71 0.53 -6.40 7.12
C ASN A 71 0.99 -6.29 5.68
N ILE A 72 1.68 -5.25 5.23
CA ILE A 72 1.94 -5.06 3.80
C ILE A 72 3.28 -5.67 3.40
N THR A 73 3.24 -6.62 2.44
CA THR A 73 4.41 -7.27 1.83
C THR A 73 4.63 -6.85 0.38
N GLY A 74 3.62 -6.26 -0.26
CA GLY A 74 3.73 -5.69 -1.59
C GLY A 74 2.70 -4.59 -1.85
N PHE A 75 3.08 -3.60 -2.64
CA PHE A 75 2.25 -2.47 -3.03
C PHE A 75 2.51 -2.17 -4.52
N TYR A 76 1.47 -2.30 -5.34
CA TYR A 76 1.55 -2.18 -6.80
C TYR A 76 0.51 -1.18 -7.29
N VAL A 77 0.90 -0.35 -8.26
CA VAL A 77 0.07 0.70 -8.86
C VAL A 77 0.06 0.47 -10.37
N ASP A 78 -1.13 0.42 -10.96
CA ASP A 78 -1.32 0.33 -12.42
C ASP A 78 -1.37 1.71 -13.08
#